data_AF-A0A6P7IS68-F1
#
_entry.id   AF-A0A6P7IS68-F1
#
_cell.length_a   1.000
_cell.length_b   1.000
_cell.length_c   1.000
_cell.angle_alpha   90.00
_cell.angle_beta   90.00
_cell.angle_gamma   90.00
#
_symmetry.space_group_name_H-M   'P 1'
#
loop_
_entity.id
_entity.type
_entity.pdbx_description
1 polymer ?
#
loop_
_entity_poly.entity_id
_entity_poly.type
_entity_poly.pdbx_seq_one_letter_code
_entity_poly.pdbx_strand_id
1 'polypeptide(L)'
;MCYYQVMHTDVSLHVGLLRVFPLRYFSFSFFLFFIYAHKQAQDQPESAHCNIFSSNRLVTAGCRWKICACGSIDDYQLNMDRSDIGQYVRDLLSSLEEMEEHLARLRLLRFGHYLEKINRSSDERRRLIKLAEENCRNHTVLQWLRENSESDTFIKLVEVFNFLKKHIDEEEKKNHGDHVDITFVAHGAIRDFMIPASCLLPLPTITDVVLYAPWNCVTTSTVTYAIATGKIRPEHRVFYCDKRDDCKTPDEKHRPINLPNHWNSMKMAGDQMIPNIIVSPLQADDGVWKHFKYLTEKHGELGRNKIIIPFILPDEESDSVPFSVVTLALSLVLLTSRFTATVHFDACLGDRSAGQRFDKDYLQRQYACAIDNTGMTFSTDMLNSTCTLL
;
A
#
# COMPACT_ATOMS: atom_id res chain seq x y z
N MET A 1 42.28 72.73 7.60
CA MET A 1 43.16 71.57 7.36
C MET A 1 42.37 70.54 6.56
N CYS A 2 42.95 70.15 5.41
CA CYS A 2 42.73 68.97 4.54
C CYS A 2 41.29 68.50 4.25
N TYR A 3 40.73 68.71 3.04
CA TYR A 3 40.98 68.07 1.71
C TYR A 3 40.16 66.77 1.48
N TYR A 4 39.16 66.84 0.57
CA TYR A 4 39.02 66.09 -0.72
C TYR A 4 38.36 64.69 -0.57
N GLN A 5 37.59 64.09 -1.49
CA GLN A 5 37.20 64.33 -2.90
C GLN A 5 36.01 63.39 -3.23
N VAL A 6 35.20 63.73 -4.24
CA VAL A 6 34.19 62.87 -4.87
C VAL A 6 34.83 61.96 -5.93
N MET A 7 34.39 60.70 -6.06
CA MET A 7 34.41 59.92 -7.31
C MET A 7 33.29 58.83 -7.30
N HIS A 8 32.63 58.71 -8.46
CA HIS A 8 31.61 57.73 -8.85
C HIS A 8 32.14 56.28 -8.97
N THR A 9 31.27 55.26 -8.83
CA THR A 9 30.74 54.37 -9.91
C THR A 9 30.09 53.08 -9.36
N ASP A 10 28.79 52.94 -9.57
CA ASP A 10 28.06 51.87 -10.30
C ASP A 10 28.28 50.34 -10.11
N VAL A 11 27.14 49.63 -10.28
CA VAL A 11 26.90 48.23 -10.71
C VAL A 11 26.58 47.12 -9.67
N SER A 12 25.27 46.82 -9.60
CA SER A 12 24.56 45.51 -9.62
C SER A 12 24.94 44.33 -8.71
N LEU A 13 23.97 43.87 -7.90
CA LEU A 13 23.13 42.69 -8.19
C LEU A 13 22.13 42.52 -7.01
N HIS A 14 20.83 42.70 -7.26
CA HIS A 14 19.79 42.24 -6.34
C HIS A 14 19.11 41.02 -6.97
N VAL A 15 19.44 39.84 -6.45
CA VAL A 15 18.68 38.61 -6.66
C VAL A 15 17.44 38.71 -5.77
N GLY A 16 16.31 39.06 -6.39
CA GLY A 16 15.01 39.09 -5.71
C GLY A 16 14.56 37.70 -5.31
N LEU A 17 14.32 37.52 -4.00
CA LEU A 17 13.58 36.39 -3.44
C LEU A 17 12.18 36.30 -4.09
N LEU A 18 11.93 35.21 -4.81
CA LEU A 18 10.58 34.74 -5.10
C LEU A 18 9.94 34.26 -3.79
N ARG A 19 9.06 35.09 -3.22
CA ARG A 19 8.11 34.63 -2.19
C ARG A 19 7.04 33.78 -2.86
N VAL A 20 7.08 32.48 -2.57
CA VAL A 20 6.01 31.53 -2.85
C VAL A 20 4.80 31.89 -1.99
N PHE A 21 3.68 32.22 -2.64
CA PHE A 21 2.38 32.36 -1.99
C PHE A 21 1.83 30.97 -1.60
N PRO A 22 1.25 30.79 -0.40
CA PRO A 22 0.57 29.55 -0.06
C PRO A 22 -0.79 29.49 -0.75
N LEU A 23 -1.01 28.44 -1.54
CA LEU A 23 -2.33 27.99 -2.02
C LEU A 23 -3.16 27.51 -0.82
N ARG A 24 -3.75 28.44 -0.08
CA ARG A 24 -4.89 28.18 0.80
C ARG A 24 -5.89 29.29 0.48
N TYR A 25 -7.12 28.91 0.17
CA TYR A 25 -8.22 29.74 -0.37
C TYR A 25 -8.22 29.93 -1.90
N PHE A 26 -8.38 28.83 -2.63
CA PHE A 26 -9.13 28.90 -3.88
C PHE A 26 -10.63 28.84 -3.52
N SER A 27 -11.38 29.93 -3.73
CA SER A 27 -12.83 29.89 -3.55
C SER A 27 -13.45 29.10 -4.70
N PHE A 28 -14.43 28.26 -4.39
CA PHE A 28 -15.20 27.47 -5.36
C PHE A 28 -15.76 28.33 -6.50
N SER A 29 -16.09 29.59 -6.21
CA SER A 29 -16.55 30.60 -7.18
C SER A 29 -15.50 30.95 -8.24
N PHE A 30 -14.21 30.98 -7.88
CA PHE A 30 -13.13 31.29 -8.82
C PHE A 30 -12.86 30.12 -9.79
N PHE A 31 -13.02 28.89 -9.31
CA PHE A 31 -12.88 27.69 -10.13
C PHE A 31 -14.03 27.53 -11.12
N LEU A 32 -15.28 27.79 -10.69
CA LEU A 32 -16.45 27.83 -11.57
C LEU A 32 -16.32 28.91 -12.67
N PHE A 33 -15.73 30.07 -12.35
CA PHE A 33 -15.49 31.11 -13.34
C PHE A 33 -14.50 30.68 -14.42
N PHE A 34 -13.42 29.97 -14.04
CA PHE A 34 -12.44 29.45 -15.01
C PHE A 34 -13.02 28.35 -15.90
N ILE A 35 -13.82 27.44 -15.34
CA ILE A 35 -14.49 26.40 -16.11
C ILE A 35 -15.51 26.99 -17.08
N TYR A 36 -16.27 28.00 -16.63
CA TYR A 36 -17.21 28.73 -17.48
C TYR A 36 -16.50 29.44 -18.65
N ALA A 37 -15.38 30.12 -18.37
CA ALA A 37 -14.58 30.80 -19.39
C ALA A 37 -13.98 29.81 -20.41
N HIS A 38 -13.56 28.62 -19.97
CA HIS A 38 -13.03 27.58 -20.86
C HIS A 38 -14.12 26.99 -21.77
N LYS A 39 -15.34 26.76 -21.25
CA LYS A 39 -16.45 26.23 -22.05
C LYS A 39 -16.94 27.25 -23.09
N GLN A 40 -17.05 28.53 -22.72
CA GLN A 40 -17.32 29.63 -23.65
C GLN A 40 -16.28 29.71 -24.78
N ALA A 41 -15.00 29.46 -24.49
CA ALA A 41 -13.94 29.46 -25.49
C ALA A 41 -14.00 28.26 -26.46
N GLN A 42 -14.60 27.13 -26.06
CA GLN A 42 -14.78 25.96 -26.93
C GLN A 42 -16.03 26.07 -27.81
N ASP A 43 -17.09 26.70 -27.30
CA ASP A 43 -18.39 26.77 -27.98
C ASP A 43 -18.48 27.93 -29.00
N GLN A 44 -17.47 28.82 -29.09
CA GLN A 44 -17.39 29.89 -30.11
C GLN A 44 -16.00 30.04 -30.74
N PRO A 45 -15.61 29.17 -31.70
CA PRO A 45 -14.31 29.25 -32.36
C PRO A 45 -14.19 30.40 -33.40
N GLU A 46 -15.28 31.06 -33.80
CA GLU A 46 -15.27 32.04 -34.90
C GLU A 46 -16.05 33.33 -34.59
N SER A 47 -15.59 34.16 -33.65
CA SER A 47 -15.80 35.62 -33.72
C SER A 47 -15.06 36.37 -32.61
N ALA A 48 -13.73 36.43 -32.68
CA ALA A 48 -12.97 37.48 -31.98
C ALA A 48 -11.65 37.74 -32.70
N HIS A 49 -11.67 38.61 -33.70
CA HIS A 49 -10.47 39.32 -34.13
C HIS A 49 -10.02 40.23 -32.97
N CYS A 50 -9.16 39.70 -32.09
CA CYS A 50 -8.39 40.50 -31.16
C CYS A 50 -6.96 40.60 -31.70
N ASN A 51 -6.66 41.70 -32.39
CA ASN A 51 -5.31 42.04 -32.82
C ASN A 51 -4.41 42.23 -31.58
N ILE A 52 -3.56 41.24 -31.29
CA ILE A 52 -2.43 41.42 -30.37
C ILE A 52 -1.23 41.83 -31.23
N PHE A 53 -1.04 43.13 -31.40
CA PHE A 53 0.23 43.66 -31.89
C PHE A 53 1.21 43.78 -30.72
N SER A 54 2.39 43.17 -30.92
CA SER A 54 3.57 43.34 -30.10
C SER A 54 4.07 44.78 -30.13
N SER A 55 4.30 45.39 -28.96
CA SER A 55 5.43 46.33 -28.80
C SER A 55 5.86 46.44 -27.35
N ASN A 56 7.13 46.07 -27.11
CA ASN A 56 7.90 46.46 -25.95
C ASN A 56 7.89 47.98 -25.77
N ARG A 57 7.32 48.48 -24.67
CA ARG A 57 7.76 49.72 -24.01
C ARG A 57 7.24 49.76 -22.58
N LEU A 58 8.16 49.61 -21.63
CA LEU A 58 7.98 50.04 -20.25
C LEU A 58 7.73 51.55 -20.23
N VAL A 59 6.53 51.96 -19.84
CA VAL A 59 6.28 53.29 -19.26
C VAL A 59 5.43 53.09 -18.03
N THR A 60 6.02 53.42 -16.88
CA THR A 60 5.37 53.54 -15.58
C THR A 60 4.36 54.69 -15.58
N ALA A 61 3.07 54.38 -15.54
CA ALA A 61 2.04 55.31 -15.10
C ALA A 61 0.80 54.53 -14.64
N GLY A 62 0.30 54.85 -13.45
CA GLY A 62 -0.78 54.14 -12.78
C GLY A 62 -2.04 54.03 -13.63
N CYS A 63 -2.41 52.80 -13.99
CA CYS A 63 -3.70 52.48 -14.58
C CYS A 63 -4.68 52.11 -13.46
N ARG A 64 -5.62 53.01 -13.18
CA ARG A 64 -6.90 52.64 -12.54
C ARG A 64 -7.68 51.79 -13.55
N TRP A 65 -7.93 50.53 -13.21
CA TRP A 65 -8.93 49.73 -13.90
C TRP A 65 -10.31 50.33 -13.65
N LYS A 66 -10.83 51.07 -14.63
CA LYS A 66 -12.25 51.42 -14.69
C LYS A 66 -12.97 50.20 -15.26
N ILE A 67 -13.64 49.45 -14.40
CA ILE A 67 -14.64 48.46 -14.84
C ILE A 67 -15.80 49.27 -15.41
N CYS A 68 -15.97 49.27 -16.74
CA CYS A 68 -17.17 49.78 -17.38
C CYS A 68 -18.31 48.79 -17.10
N ALA A 69 -19.16 49.13 -16.15
CA ALA A 69 -20.47 48.51 -15.98
C ALA A 69 -21.43 49.12 -17.00
N CYS A 70 -21.39 48.63 -18.24
CA CYS A 70 -22.37 48.97 -19.29
C CYS A 70 -22.84 47.68 -19.97
N GLY A 71 -23.85 47.05 -19.39
CA GLY A 71 -24.53 45.89 -19.96
C GLY A 71 -25.54 45.41 -18.93
N SER A 72 -26.81 45.72 -19.14
CA SER A 72 -27.88 45.13 -18.34
C SER A 72 -27.82 43.61 -18.57
N ILE A 73 -27.62 42.88 -17.48
CA ILE A 73 -27.79 41.42 -17.46
C ILE A 73 -29.30 41.20 -17.36
N ASP A 74 -30.02 41.50 -18.44
CA ASP A 74 -31.43 41.14 -18.59
C ASP A 74 -31.49 39.70 -19.13
N ASP A 75 -32.05 38.80 -18.32
CA ASP A 75 -32.63 37.51 -18.67
C ASP A 75 -31.84 36.58 -19.63
N TYR A 76 -30.68 36.09 -19.18
CA TYR A 76 -30.28 34.73 -19.55
C TYR A 76 -30.90 33.75 -18.56
N GLN A 77 -32.18 33.41 -18.75
CA GLN A 77 -32.78 32.24 -18.11
C GLN A 77 -32.06 31.00 -18.62
N LEU A 78 -31.08 30.53 -17.85
CA LEU A 78 -30.45 29.23 -18.00
C LEU A 78 -31.51 28.14 -17.78
N ASN A 79 -32.24 27.79 -18.84
CA ASN A 79 -33.07 26.58 -18.89
C ASN A 79 -32.16 25.35 -19.05
N MET A 80 -31.25 25.13 -18.11
CA MET A 80 -30.68 23.81 -17.91
C MET A 80 -31.70 23.00 -17.11
N ASP A 81 -32.15 21.89 -17.68
CA ASP A 81 -33.01 20.96 -16.95
C ASP A 81 -32.28 20.48 -15.69
N ARG A 82 -33.03 20.24 -14.60
CA ARG A 82 -32.47 19.68 -13.35
C ARG A 82 -31.70 18.38 -13.61
N SER A 83 -32.11 17.62 -14.63
CA SER A 83 -31.41 16.43 -15.11
C SER A 83 -29.98 16.73 -15.57
N ASP A 84 -29.80 17.79 -16.37
CA ASP A 84 -28.51 18.18 -16.96
C ASP A 84 -27.53 18.70 -15.89
N ILE A 85 -28.04 19.43 -14.90
CA ILE A 85 -27.25 19.87 -13.74
C ILE A 85 -26.74 18.65 -12.96
N GLY A 86 -27.61 17.66 -12.74
CA GLY A 86 -27.25 16.43 -12.01
C GLY A 86 -26.17 15.63 -12.72
N GLN A 87 -26.24 15.51 -14.06
CA GLN A 87 -25.21 14.81 -14.84
C GLN A 87 -23.89 15.56 -14.81
N TYR A 88 -23.91 16.88 -15.01
CA TYR A 88 -22.71 17.71 -14.97
C TYR A 88 -21.97 17.64 -13.63
N VAL A 89 -22.68 17.63 -12.50
CA VAL A 89 -22.06 17.48 -11.18
C VAL A 89 -21.41 16.11 -11.02
N ARG A 90 -22.04 15.03 -11.52
CA ARG A 90 -21.44 13.68 -11.48
C ARG A 90 -20.17 13.61 -12.33
N ASP A 91 -20.21 14.16 -13.53
CA ASP A 91 -19.05 14.18 -14.43
C ASP A 91 -17.89 14.97 -13.81
N LEU A 92 -18.17 16.12 -13.18
CA LEU A 92 -17.17 16.92 -12.48
C LEU A 92 -16.55 16.19 -11.28
N LEU A 93 -17.37 15.47 -10.49
CA LEU A 93 -16.87 14.66 -9.38
C LEU A 93 -15.98 13.51 -9.86
N SER A 94 -16.39 12.81 -10.93
CA SER A 94 -15.57 11.76 -11.54
C SER A 94 -14.23 12.31 -12.03
N SER A 95 -14.21 13.47 -12.70
CA SER A 95 -12.97 14.10 -13.13
C SER A 95 -12.08 14.58 -11.97
N LEU A 96 -12.67 14.99 -10.84
CA LEU A 96 -11.91 15.35 -9.64
C LEU A 96 -11.25 14.12 -9.01
N GLU A 97 -11.96 12.99 -8.93
CA GLU A 97 -11.40 11.72 -8.44
C GLU A 97 -10.23 11.25 -9.33
N GLU A 98 -10.39 11.32 -10.66
CA GLU A 98 -9.32 11.01 -11.61
C GLU A 98 -8.10 11.93 -11.47
N MET A 99 -8.32 13.24 -11.29
CA MET A 99 -7.23 14.20 -11.06
C MET A 99 -6.51 13.96 -9.74
N GLU A 100 -7.23 13.63 -8.66
CA GLU A 100 -6.63 13.26 -7.38
C GLU A 100 -5.78 12.00 -7.50
N GLU A 101 -6.23 10.99 -8.25
CA GLU A 101 -5.46 9.79 -8.54
C GLU A 101 -4.20 10.12 -9.36
N HIS A 102 -4.33 10.94 -10.41
CA HIS A 102 -3.18 11.39 -11.21
C HIS A 102 -2.17 12.18 -10.39
N LEU A 103 -2.63 13.07 -9.49
CA LEU A 103 -1.76 13.82 -8.60
C LEU A 103 -1.08 12.92 -7.56
N ALA A 104 -1.79 11.91 -7.03
CA ALA A 104 -1.20 10.90 -6.17
C ALA A 104 -0.09 10.14 -6.91
N ARG A 105 -0.35 9.66 -8.13
CA ARG A 105 0.65 9.02 -9.00
C ARG A 105 1.84 9.93 -9.29
N LEU A 106 1.63 11.21 -9.59
CA LEU A 106 2.72 12.17 -9.82
C LEU A 106 3.54 12.45 -8.55
N ARG A 107 2.90 12.51 -7.37
CA ARG A 107 3.60 12.63 -6.09
C ARG A 107 4.49 11.39 -5.84
N LEU A 108 3.99 10.21 -6.19
CA LEU A 108 4.70 8.93 -6.05
C LEU A 108 5.85 8.80 -7.04
N LEU A 109 5.67 9.19 -8.31
CA LEU A 109 6.75 9.24 -9.32
C LEU A 109 7.86 10.23 -8.92
N ARG A 110 7.48 11.40 -8.40
CA ARG A 110 8.43 12.37 -7.84
C ARG A 110 9.16 11.80 -6.63
N PHE A 111 8.48 10.99 -5.82
CA PHE A 111 9.08 10.26 -4.71
C PHE A 111 10.09 9.22 -5.20
N GLY A 112 9.73 8.38 -6.19
CA GLY A 112 10.59 7.36 -6.76
C GLY A 112 11.92 7.91 -7.26
N HIS A 113 11.88 9.02 -8.00
CA HIS A 113 13.09 9.69 -8.51
C HIS A 113 13.95 10.34 -7.40
N TYR A 114 13.40 10.56 -6.21
CA TYR A 114 14.07 11.16 -5.06
C TYR A 114 14.69 10.12 -4.11
N LEU A 115 14.16 8.88 -4.10
CA LEU A 115 14.69 7.76 -3.32
C LEU A 115 16.05 7.27 -3.86
N GLU A 116 16.25 7.30 -5.18
CA GLU A 116 17.51 6.87 -5.82
C GLU A 116 18.76 7.69 -5.42
N LYS A 117 18.63 8.79 -4.65
CA LYS A 117 19.70 9.78 -4.45
C LYS A 117 20.17 10.02 -3.01
N ILE A 118 19.66 9.33 -1.99
CA ILE A 118 20.01 9.68 -0.59
C ILE A 118 20.39 8.46 0.24
N ASN A 119 21.66 8.44 0.66
CA ASN A 119 22.28 7.39 1.46
C ASN A 119 22.08 7.59 2.98
N ARG A 120 20.84 7.84 3.44
CA ARG A 120 20.51 7.99 4.88
C ARG A 120 19.18 7.31 5.20
N SER A 121 19.25 6.05 5.65
CA SER A 121 18.11 5.18 5.97
C SER A 121 17.08 5.81 6.91
N SER A 122 17.47 6.68 7.85
CA SER A 122 16.56 7.34 8.79
C SER A 122 15.65 8.39 8.14
N ASP A 123 16.20 9.24 7.26
CA ASP A 123 15.41 10.26 6.55
C ASP A 123 14.43 9.61 5.57
N GLU A 124 14.86 8.53 4.92
CA GLU A 124 14.03 7.73 4.02
C GLU A 124 12.89 7.02 4.77
N ARG A 125 13.20 6.37 5.90
CA ARG A 125 12.21 5.77 6.80
C ARG A 125 11.13 6.77 7.19
N ARG A 126 11.52 7.98 7.64
CA ARG A 126 10.57 9.03 8.03
C ARG A 126 9.67 9.44 6.87
N ARG A 127 10.20 9.48 5.64
CA ARG A 127 9.41 9.80 4.45
C ARG A 127 8.43 8.70 4.09
N LEU A 128 8.82 7.43 4.18
CA LEU A 128 7.92 6.30 3.95
C LEU A 128 6.78 6.26 4.96
N ILE A 129 7.08 6.48 6.24
CA ILE A 129 6.06 6.57 7.30
C ILE A 129 5.13 7.74 7.03
N LYS A 130 5.66 8.94 6.72
CA LYS A 130 4.85 10.10 6.40
C LYS A 130 3.95 9.86 5.17
N LEU A 131 4.48 9.20 4.14
CA LEU A 131 3.69 8.82 2.97
C LEU A 131 2.57 7.86 3.34
N ALA A 132 2.83 6.90 4.23
CA ALA A 132 1.79 6.03 4.76
C ALA A 132 0.73 6.80 5.55
N GLU A 133 1.13 7.71 6.45
CA GLU A 133 0.20 8.54 7.21
C GLU A 133 -0.70 9.40 6.30
N GLU A 134 -0.14 9.99 5.24
CA GLU A 134 -0.88 10.81 4.28
C GLU A 134 -1.91 10.01 3.47
N ASN A 135 -1.72 8.71 3.31
CA ASN A 135 -2.59 7.83 2.52
C ASN A 135 -3.43 6.86 3.37
N CYS A 136 -3.22 6.84 4.70
CA CYS A 136 -3.92 5.97 5.62
C CYS A 136 -5.31 6.53 5.95
N ARG A 137 -6.36 5.78 5.59
CA ARG A 137 -7.77 6.17 5.87
C ARG A 137 -8.28 5.63 7.20
N ASN A 138 -7.64 4.60 7.76
CA ASN A 138 -8.04 3.99 9.03
C ASN A 138 -7.40 4.77 10.20
N HIS A 139 -8.21 5.30 11.11
CA HIS A 139 -7.72 6.08 12.25
C HIS A 139 -6.89 5.24 13.22
N THR A 140 -7.30 4.00 13.51
CA THR A 140 -6.57 3.07 14.39
C THR A 140 -5.16 2.82 13.86
N VAL A 141 -5.03 2.54 12.56
CA VAL A 141 -3.73 2.36 11.90
C VAL A 141 -2.92 3.65 11.90
N LEU A 142 -3.54 4.78 11.59
CA LEU A 142 -2.86 6.08 11.58
C LEU A 142 -2.29 6.44 12.96
N GLN A 143 -3.04 6.17 14.01
CA GLN A 143 -2.59 6.35 15.39
C GLN A 143 -1.42 5.40 15.70
N TRP A 144 -1.54 4.12 15.35
CA TRP A 144 -0.48 3.14 15.54
C TRP A 144 0.82 3.54 14.81
N LEU A 145 0.73 4.01 13.57
CA LEU A 145 1.88 4.50 12.80
C LEU A 145 2.59 5.65 13.52
N ARG A 146 1.84 6.63 14.03
CA ARG A 146 2.38 7.81 14.73
C ARG A 146 3.03 7.45 16.06
N GLU A 147 2.42 6.54 16.82
CA GLU A 147 2.94 6.10 18.11
C GLU A 147 4.22 5.28 17.96
N ASN A 148 4.36 4.55 16.84
CA ASN A 148 5.49 3.66 16.60
C ASN A 148 6.54 4.24 15.64
N SER A 149 6.34 5.44 15.07
CA SER A 149 7.14 5.95 13.95
C SER A 149 8.64 6.09 14.24
N GLU A 150 8.98 6.41 15.49
CA GLU A 150 10.35 6.56 15.96
C GLU A 150 10.87 5.32 16.72
N SER A 151 10.05 4.27 16.84
CA SER A 151 10.45 3.02 17.48
C SER A 151 11.36 2.17 16.59
N ASP A 152 12.09 1.24 17.21
CA ASP A 152 12.94 0.28 16.50
C ASP A 152 12.12 -0.68 15.61
N THR A 153 10.80 -0.77 15.81
CA THR A 153 9.86 -1.53 14.97
C THR A 153 10.07 -1.26 13.48
N PHE A 154 10.26 0.01 13.08
CA PHE A 154 10.40 0.39 11.68
C PHE A 154 11.85 0.52 11.19
N ILE A 155 12.85 0.09 11.97
CA ILE A 155 14.26 0.26 11.60
C ILE A 155 14.58 -0.41 10.26
N LYS A 156 13.95 -1.55 9.97
CA LYS A 156 14.11 -2.33 8.72
C LYS A 156 13.12 -1.94 7.61
N LEU A 157 12.28 -0.91 7.80
CA LEU A 157 11.22 -0.56 6.84
C LEU A 157 11.78 -0.25 5.43
N VAL A 158 12.86 0.51 5.34
CA VAL A 158 13.47 0.90 4.06
C VAL A 158 14.02 -0.31 3.31
N GLU A 159 14.68 -1.21 4.04
CA GLU A 159 15.26 -2.42 3.47
C GLU A 159 14.19 -3.37 2.93
N VAL A 160 13.14 -3.62 3.73
CA VAL A 160 11.99 -4.43 3.32
C VAL A 160 11.26 -3.78 2.15
N PHE A 161 11.10 -2.45 2.14
CA PHE A 161 10.53 -1.71 1.02
C PHE A 161 11.33 -1.93 -0.27
N ASN A 162 12.65 -1.78 -0.24
CA ASN A 162 13.51 -1.97 -1.40
C ASN A 162 13.49 -3.42 -1.90
N PHE A 163 13.51 -4.38 -0.98
CA PHE A 163 13.36 -5.80 -1.29
C PHE A 163 12.05 -6.09 -2.03
N LEU A 164 10.91 -5.62 -1.51
CA LEU A 164 9.59 -5.83 -2.10
C LEU A 164 9.45 -5.07 -3.42
N LYS A 165 9.97 -3.84 -3.49
CA LYS A 165 9.93 -3.00 -4.69
C LYS A 165 10.57 -3.70 -5.88
N LYS A 166 11.75 -4.30 -5.68
CA LYS A 166 12.42 -5.06 -6.73
C LYS A 166 11.54 -6.18 -7.30
N HIS A 167 10.90 -6.97 -6.42
CA HIS A 167 10.02 -8.06 -6.85
C HIS A 167 8.79 -7.54 -7.60
N ILE A 168 8.14 -6.49 -7.09
CA ILE A 168 6.95 -5.92 -7.74
C ILE A 168 7.29 -5.29 -9.09
N ASP A 169 8.42 -4.57 -9.21
CA ASP A 169 8.86 -3.97 -10.47
C ASP A 169 9.19 -5.03 -11.54
N GLU A 170 9.61 -6.24 -11.14
CA GLU A 170 9.80 -7.38 -12.03
C GLU A 170 8.47 -7.96 -12.51
N GLU A 171 7.49 -8.09 -11.61
CA GLU A 171 6.14 -8.58 -11.95
C GLU A 171 5.35 -7.56 -12.80
N GLU A 172 5.52 -6.25 -12.61
CA GLU A 172 4.81 -5.23 -13.41
C GLU A 172 5.08 -5.36 -14.91
N LYS A 173 6.26 -5.86 -15.29
CA LYS A 173 6.67 -6.10 -16.68
C LYS A 173 5.96 -7.30 -17.32
N LYS A 174 5.33 -8.16 -16.50
CA LYS A 174 4.61 -9.34 -16.96
C LYS A 174 3.13 -9.01 -17.21
N ASN A 175 2.44 -9.92 -17.90
CA ASN A 175 1.04 -9.76 -18.24
C ASN A 175 0.09 -10.07 -17.06
N HIS A 176 0.17 -9.30 -15.99
CA HIS A 176 -0.82 -9.32 -14.90
C HIS A 176 -1.94 -8.30 -15.16
N GLY A 177 -3.14 -8.56 -14.65
CA GLY A 177 -4.16 -7.53 -14.46
C GLY A 177 -3.81 -6.63 -13.27
N ASP A 178 -4.71 -5.70 -12.94
CA ASP A 178 -4.46 -4.71 -11.88
C ASP A 178 -4.72 -5.26 -10.47
N HIS A 179 -5.42 -6.40 -10.36
CA HIS A 179 -5.58 -7.12 -9.11
C HIS A 179 -4.76 -8.41 -9.13
N VAL A 180 -3.93 -8.60 -8.11
CA VAL A 180 -3.03 -9.74 -7.97
C VAL A 180 -3.16 -10.41 -6.60
N ASP A 181 -2.89 -11.70 -6.55
CA ASP A 181 -2.73 -12.46 -5.32
C ASP A 181 -1.23 -12.60 -5.05
N ILE A 182 -0.75 -12.01 -3.95
CA ILE A 182 0.65 -12.08 -3.54
C ILE A 182 0.77 -13.11 -2.44
N THR A 183 1.44 -14.23 -2.71
CA THR A 183 1.82 -15.19 -1.66
C THR A 183 3.17 -14.79 -1.08
N PHE A 184 3.17 -14.30 0.15
CA PHE A 184 4.38 -13.95 0.88
C PHE A 184 4.82 -15.14 1.73
N VAL A 185 6.00 -15.68 1.44
CA VAL A 185 6.52 -16.91 2.06
C VAL A 185 7.68 -16.55 2.98
N ALA A 186 7.56 -16.87 4.26
CA ALA A 186 8.59 -16.61 5.25
C ALA A 186 8.55 -17.65 6.37
N HIS A 187 9.58 -17.65 7.22
CA HIS A 187 9.42 -18.21 8.56
C HIS A 187 8.62 -17.24 9.42
N GLY A 188 7.88 -17.77 10.39
CA GLY A 188 7.00 -16.96 11.22
C GLY A 188 6.80 -17.53 12.62
N ALA A 189 6.42 -16.64 13.53
CA ALA A 189 5.91 -16.98 14.86
C ALA A 189 5.06 -15.83 15.40
N ILE A 190 4.16 -16.14 16.34
CA ILE A 190 3.49 -15.11 17.13
C ILE A 190 4.28 -14.81 18.40
N ARG A 191 4.32 -13.54 18.84
CA ARG A 191 5.11 -13.11 20.01
C ARG A 191 4.48 -11.98 20.83
N ASP A 192 4.61 -12.14 22.15
CA ASP A 192 4.67 -11.16 23.26
C ASP A 192 3.56 -10.11 23.41
N PHE A 193 3.04 -9.51 22.34
CA PHE A 193 2.02 -8.48 22.39
C PHE A 193 1.01 -8.61 21.27
N MET A 194 -0.13 -7.96 21.47
CA MET A 194 -1.22 -7.92 20.50
C MET A 194 -1.18 -6.62 19.72
N ILE A 195 -1.56 -6.66 18.44
CA ILE A 195 -1.77 -5.49 17.58
C ILE A 195 -3.18 -5.54 16.97
N PRO A 196 -3.79 -4.41 16.61
CA PRO A 196 -5.03 -4.44 15.82
C PRO A 196 -4.79 -5.15 14.47
N ALA A 197 -5.70 -6.02 14.03
CA ALA A 197 -5.56 -6.73 12.75
C ALA A 197 -5.50 -5.77 11.55
N SER A 198 -6.17 -4.63 11.64
CA SER A 198 -6.11 -3.54 10.67
C SER A 198 -4.70 -2.99 10.44
N CYS A 199 -3.76 -3.16 11.38
CA CYS A 199 -2.35 -2.79 11.18
C CYS A 199 -1.64 -3.65 10.12
N LEU A 200 -2.21 -4.81 9.74
CA LEU A 200 -1.76 -5.60 8.59
C LEU A 200 -2.35 -5.10 7.26
N LEU A 201 -3.26 -4.13 7.31
CA LEU A 201 -3.92 -3.49 6.15
C LEU A 201 -3.70 -1.98 6.14
N PRO A 202 -2.44 -1.50 6.15
CA PRO A 202 -2.19 -0.10 6.48
C PRO A 202 -2.68 0.89 5.42
N LEU A 203 -2.70 0.50 4.14
CA LEU A 203 -3.19 1.31 3.02
C LEU A 203 -4.18 0.52 2.16
N PRO A 204 -5.09 1.18 1.43
CA PRO A 204 -6.12 0.51 0.63
C PRO A 204 -5.59 -0.31 -0.56
N THR A 205 -4.30 -0.23 -0.86
CA THR A 205 -3.62 -0.99 -1.91
C THR A 205 -3.52 -2.49 -1.57
N ILE A 206 -3.57 -2.84 -0.29
CA ILE A 206 -3.82 -4.21 0.17
C ILE A 206 -5.30 -4.34 0.51
N THR A 207 -6.00 -5.15 -0.27
CA THR A 207 -7.44 -5.37 -0.16
C THR A 207 -7.82 -6.37 0.92
N ASP A 208 -6.93 -7.32 1.23
CA ASP A 208 -7.02 -8.23 2.38
C ASP A 208 -5.66 -8.87 2.67
N VAL A 209 -5.48 -9.37 3.89
CA VAL A 209 -4.41 -10.28 4.30
C VAL A 209 -5.06 -11.55 4.82
N VAL A 210 -4.71 -12.68 4.23
CA VAL A 210 -5.29 -13.98 4.54
C VAL A 210 -4.25 -14.84 5.26
N LEU A 211 -4.56 -15.25 6.49
CA LEU A 211 -3.73 -16.21 7.24
C LEU A 211 -4.32 -17.62 7.11
N TYR A 212 -3.47 -18.57 6.73
CA TYR A 212 -3.89 -19.96 6.50
C TYR A 212 -3.81 -20.81 7.77
N ALA A 213 -2.73 -20.66 8.54
CA ALA A 213 -2.54 -21.38 9.79
C ALA A 213 -3.41 -20.80 10.92
N PRO A 214 -4.02 -21.64 11.77
CA PRO A 214 -4.53 -21.22 13.08
C PRO A 214 -3.43 -20.59 13.94
N TRP A 215 -3.84 -19.85 14.98
CA TRP A 215 -2.89 -19.41 16.01
C TRP A 215 -2.25 -20.62 16.68
N ASN A 216 -0.97 -20.50 17.06
CA ASN A 216 -0.18 -21.57 17.67
C ASN A 216 -0.04 -22.84 16.79
N CYS A 217 0.03 -22.67 15.47
CA CYS A 217 0.14 -23.77 14.51
C CYS A 217 1.33 -23.56 13.56
N VAL A 218 2.10 -24.61 13.28
CA VAL A 218 3.15 -24.59 12.26
C VAL A 218 2.63 -25.10 10.91
N THR A 219 3.22 -24.68 9.80
CA THR A 219 2.85 -25.16 8.46
C THR A 219 3.96 -26.01 7.85
N THR A 220 3.58 -27.02 7.07
CA THR A 220 4.54 -27.77 6.25
C THR A 220 4.88 -27.03 4.97
N SER A 221 6.08 -27.28 4.44
CA SER A 221 6.57 -26.76 3.15
C SER A 221 5.66 -27.04 1.95
N THR A 222 4.85 -28.09 2.02
CA THR A 222 3.90 -28.43 0.96
C THR A 222 2.88 -27.30 0.75
N VAL A 223 2.41 -26.69 1.83
CA VAL A 223 1.27 -25.74 1.84
C VAL A 223 1.53 -24.52 0.96
N THR A 224 2.79 -24.09 0.84
CA THR A 224 3.21 -22.96 0.00
C THR A 224 2.69 -23.04 -1.43
N TYR A 225 2.86 -24.19 -2.10
CA TYR A 225 2.42 -24.36 -3.49
C TYR A 225 0.88 -24.33 -3.59
N ALA A 226 0.20 -24.93 -2.61
CA ALA A 226 -1.25 -24.99 -2.56
C ALA A 226 -1.88 -23.60 -2.37
N ILE A 227 -1.26 -22.75 -1.53
CA ILE A 227 -1.62 -21.35 -1.33
C ILE A 227 -1.35 -20.55 -2.62
N ALA A 228 -0.12 -20.63 -3.14
CA ALA A 228 0.29 -19.84 -4.30
C ALA A 228 -0.54 -20.11 -5.56
N THR A 229 -0.98 -21.35 -5.75
CA THR A 229 -1.87 -21.72 -6.86
C THR A 229 -3.33 -21.36 -6.61
N GLY A 230 -3.72 -21.01 -5.38
CA GLY A 230 -5.10 -20.77 -4.98
C GLY A 230 -5.99 -22.02 -4.99
N LYS A 231 -5.39 -23.21 -5.01
CA LYS A 231 -6.12 -24.49 -5.05
C LYS A 231 -6.50 -25.00 -3.66
N ILE A 232 -5.81 -24.55 -2.61
CA ILE A 232 -6.15 -24.92 -1.24
C ILE A 232 -7.49 -24.31 -0.81
N ARG A 233 -8.33 -25.13 -0.17
CA ARG A 233 -9.62 -24.72 0.38
C ARG A 233 -9.67 -25.07 1.87
N PRO A 234 -10.55 -24.43 2.66
CA PRO A 234 -10.65 -24.70 4.10
C PRO A 234 -10.83 -26.18 4.46
N GLU A 235 -11.50 -26.98 3.63
CA GLU A 235 -11.68 -28.42 3.81
C GLU A 235 -10.41 -29.25 3.55
N HIS A 236 -9.42 -28.71 2.83
CA HIS A 236 -8.17 -29.41 2.56
C HIS A 236 -7.19 -29.37 3.74
N ARG A 237 -7.48 -28.63 4.82
CA ARG A 237 -6.61 -28.54 6.00
C ARG A 237 -6.54 -29.88 6.73
N VAL A 238 -5.33 -30.39 6.90
CA VAL A 238 -5.03 -31.60 7.69
C VAL A 238 -4.14 -31.19 8.86
N PHE A 239 -4.50 -31.61 10.06
CA PHE A 239 -3.76 -31.31 11.29
C PHE A 239 -3.10 -32.57 11.83
N TYR A 240 -1.89 -32.42 12.37
CA TYR A 240 -1.10 -33.53 12.90
C TYR A 240 -0.22 -33.06 14.07
N CYS A 241 0.27 -33.99 14.90
CA CYS A 241 1.27 -33.65 15.90
C CYS A 241 2.66 -33.48 15.27
N ASP A 242 3.25 -32.29 15.41
CA ASP A 242 4.57 -31.94 14.87
C ASP A 242 5.71 -32.67 15.60
N LYS A 243 5.48 -33.09 16.85
CA LYS A 243 6.41 -33.90 17.66
C LYS A 243 6.02 -35.38 17.65
N ARG A 244 6.26 -36.06 16.55
CA ARG A 244 5.76 -37.43 16.31
C ARG A 244 6.15 -38.46 17.38
N ASP A 245 7.28 -38.30 18.05
CA ASP A 245 7.82 -39.37 18.94
C ASP A 245 7.48 -39.18 20.44
N ASP A 246 7.17 -37.97 20.89
CA ASP A 246 6.95 -37.66 22.33
C ASP A 246 5.52 -37.19 22.66
N CYS A 247 4.66 -37.07 21.64
CA CYS A 247 3.34 -36.49 21.75
C CYS A 247 2.32 -37.54 22.20
N LYS A 248 1.88 -37.45 23.45
CA LYS A 248 0.81 -38.32 24.00
C LYS A 248 -0.60 -37.94 23.52
N THR A 249 -0.72 -36.84 22.78
CA THR A 249 -1.99 -36.35 22.27
C THR A 249 -2.28 -36.99 20.91
N PRO A 250 -3.43 -37.67 20.74
CA PRO A 250 -3.83 -38.20 19.43
C PRO A 250 -3.98 -37.10 18.38
N ASP A 251 -3.67 -37.39 17.12
CA ASP A 251 -3.75 -36.44 16.00
C ASP A 251 -5.15 -35.81 15.85
N GLU A 252 -6.23 -36.53 16.17
CA GLU A 252 -7.59 -36.00 16.10
C GLU A 252 -7.80 -34.81 17.05
N LYS A 253 -7.05 -34.76 18.16
CA LYS A 253 -7.09 -33.66 19.12
C LYS A 253 -6.21 -32.48 18.73
N HIS A 254 -5.37 -32.62 17.71
CA HIS A 254 -4.61 -31.51 17.12
C HIS A 254 -5.46 -30.62 16.21
N ARG A 255 -6.61 -31.13 15.74
CA ARG A 255 -7.56 -30.30 14.99
C ARG A 255 -8.21 -29.27 15.94
N PRO A 256 -8.14 -27.96 15.64
CA PRO A 256 -8.81 -26.95 16.46
C PRO A 256 -10.32 -27.16 16.51
N ILE A 257 -10.92 -27.04 17.70
CA ILE A 257 -12.33 -27.36 17.97
C ILE A 257 -13.29 -26.45 17.19
N ASN A 258 -12.94 -25.18 17.01
CA ASN A 258 -13.79 -24.16 16.36
C ASN A 258 -13.20 -23.67 15.03
N LEU A 259 -12.59 -24.56 14.25
CA LEU A 259 -11.97 -24.18 12.98
C LEU A 259 -13.05 -23.71 11.97
N PRO A 260 -13.04 -22.44 11.53
CA PRO A 260 -14.10 -21.91 10.66
C PRO A 260 -13.97 -22.44 9.22
N ASN A 261 -15.08 -22.44 8.47
CA ASN A 261 -15.14 -22.84 7.05
C ASN A 261 -14.58 -21.78 6.07
N HIS A 262 -13.91 -20.76 6.58
CA HIS A 262 -13.23 -19.72 5.80
C HIS A 262 -11.81 -19.52 6.35
N TRP A 263 -10.96 -18.86 5.56
CA TRP A 263 -9.61 -18.47 5.99
C TRP A 263 -9.64 -17.23 6.89
N ASN A 264 -8.60 -17.01 7.69
CA ASN A 264 -8.54 -15.86 8.58
C ASN A 264 -8.28 -14.56 7.79
N SER A 265 -9.35 -13.82 7.49
CA SER A 265 -9.28 -12.54 6.80
C SER A 265 -9.02 -11.42 7.81
N MET A 266 -7.89 -10.74 7.67
CA MET A 266 -7.55 -9.58 8.51
C MET A 266 -8.49 -8.40 8.24
N LYS A 267 -9.04 -8.31 7.03
CA LYS A 267 -10.05 -7.29 6.72
C LYS A 267 -11.34 -7.52 7.48
N MET A 268 -11.81 -8.78 7.56
CA MET A 268 -12.98 -9.13 8.34
C MET A 268 -12.74 -8.98 9.85
N ALA A 269 -11.51 -9.24 10.32
CA ALA A 269 -11.14 -9.04 11.71
C ALA A 269 -11.20 -7.56 12.14
N GLY A 270 -10.98 -6.61 11.21
CA GLY A 270 -11.08 -5.18 11.49
C GLY A 270 -10.07 -4.73 12.55
N ASP A 271 -10.53 -4.04 13.59
CA ASP A 271 -9.68 -3.56 14.69
C ASP A 271 -9.59 -4.57 15.86
N GLN A 272 -10.03 -5.82 15.67
CA GLN A 272 -9.80 -6.87 16.66
C GLN A 272 -8.32 -7.09 16.88
N MET A 273 -7.94 -7.30 18.14
CA MET A 273 -6.55 -7.54 18.51
C MET A 273 -6.12 -8.94 18.06
N ILE A 274 -4.96 -9.04 17.43
CA ILE A 274 -4.31 -10.28 17.03
C ILE A 274 -2.91 -10.34 17.60
N PRO A 275 -2.32 -11.54 17.78
CA PRO A 275 -0.92 -11.64 18.13
C PRO A 275 -0.03 -10.93 17.11
N ASN A 276 1.00 -10.23 17.58
CA ASN A 276 2.02 -9.70 16.70
C ASN A 276 2.77 -10.86 16.03
N ILE A 277 2.80 -10.84 14.69
CA ILE A 277 3.48 -11.84 13.89
C ILE A 277 4.87 -11.33 13.58
N ILE A 278 5.89 -12.09 13.95
CA ILE A 278 7.29 -11.83 13.61
C ILE A 278 7.68 -12.80 12.50
N VAL A 279 8.26 -12.26 11.43
CA VAL A 279 8.76 -13.05 10.29
C VAL A 279 10.27 -12.97 10.19
N SER A 280 10.89 -14.06 9.78
CA SER A 280 12.33 -14.11 9.52
C SER A 280 12.59 -14.62 8.10
N PRO A 281 13.73 -14.24 7.48
CA PRO A 281 14.05 -14.67 6.13
C PRO A 281 14.17 -16.18 6.00
N LEU A 282 13.83 -16.69 4.81
CA LEU A 282 14.17 -18.03 4.36
C LEU A 282 15.65 -18.10 4.00
N GLN A 283 16.29 -19.23 4.27
CA GLN A 283 17.64 -19.49 3.76
C GLN A 283 17.60 -19.88 2.28
N ALA A 284 18.70 -19.66 1.56
CA ALA A 284 18.78 -20.02 0.14
C ALA A 284 18.57 -21.53 -0.10
N ASP A 285 18.96 -22.35 0.88
CA ASP A 285 18.86 -23.80 0.87
C ASP A 285 17.69 -24.33 1.73
N ASP A 286 16.76 -23.45 2.11
CA ASP A 286 15.61 -23.78 2.94
C ASP A 286 14.73 -24.88 2.32
N GLY A 287 14.35 -25.86 3.15
CA GLY A 287 13.52 -26.98 2.74
C GLY A 287 12.14 -26.55 2.22
N VAL A 288 11.58 -25.47 2.76
CA VAL A 288 10.30 -24.89 2.29
C VAL A 288 10.43 -24.43 0.85
N TRP A 289 11.44 -23.61 0.57
CA TRP A 289 11.63 -23.05 -0.77
C TRP A 289 12.03 -24.09 -1.81
N LYS A 290 12.90 -25.04 -1.43
CA LYS A 290 13.24 -26.19 -2.29
C LYS A 290 12.02 -27.02 -2.65
N HIS A 291 11.14 -27.28 -1.68
CA HIS A 291 9.96 -28.08 -1.92
C HIS A 291 8.92 -27.35 -2.78
N PHE A 292 8.74 -26.05 -2.58
CA PHE A 292 7.92 -25.23 -3.47
C PHE A 292 8.40 -25.36 -4.93
N LYS A 293 9.70 -25.16 -5.20
CA LYS A 293 10.27 -25.30 -6.55
C LYS A 293 10.02 -26.68 -7.14
N TYR A 294 10.22 -27.75 -6.36
CA TYR A 294 9.92 -29.12 -6.78
C TYR A 294 8.44 -29.30 -7.19
N LEU A 295 7.51 -28.77 -6.39
CA LEU A 295 6.07 -28.87 -6.71
C LEU A 295 5.71 -28.05 -7.95
N THR A 296 6.32 -26.88 -8.14
CA THR A 296 6.15 -26.07 -9.35
C THR A 296 6.64 -26.79 -10.60
N GLU A 297 7.83 -27.42 -10.54
CA GLU A 297 8.36 -28.24 -11.64
C GLU A 297 7.45 -29.43 -11.96
N LYS A 298 6.90 -30.07 -10.92
CA LYS A 298 6.07 -31.27 -11.05
C LYS A 298 4.64 -30.99 -11.52
N HIS A 299 4.03 -29.90 -11.05
CA HIS A 299 2.60 -29.63 -11.20
C HIS A 299 2.28 -28.40 -12.07
N GLY A 300 3.30 -27.65 -12.47
CA GLY A 300 3.19 -26.48 -13.34
C GLY A 300 3.36 -25.15 -12.61
N GLU A 301 3.68 -24.14 -13.42
CA GLU A 301 3.87 -22.74 -13.01
C GLU A 301 2.61 -22.11 -12.42
N LEU A 302 2.81 -21.01 -11.70
CA LEU A 302 1.72 -20.22 -11.15
C LEU A 302 0.90 -19.58 -12.29
N GLY A 303 -0.42 -19.51 -12.07
CA GLY A 303 -1.33 -18.88 -13.02
C GLY A 303 -1.14 -17.35 -13.12
N ARG A 304 -1.77 -16.74 -14.12
CA ARG A 304 -1.85 -15.28 -14.25
C ARG A 304 -2.38 -14.66 -12.95
N ASN A 305 -1.87 -13.47 -12.61
CA ASN A 305 -2.22 -12.71 -11.40
C ASN A 305 -1.80 -13.36 -10.06
N LYS A 306 -1.03 -14.46 -10.08
CA LYS A 306 -0.43 -15.04 -8.89
C LYS A 306 1.04 -14.66 -8.82
N ILE A 307 1.43 -13.94 -7.78
CA ILE A 307 2.80 -13.52 -7.51
C ILE A 307 3.27 -14.25 -6.27
N ILE A 308 4.49 -14.78 -6.29
CA ILE A 308 5.12 -15.35 -5.10
C ILE A 308 6.34 -14.53 -4.72
N ILE A 309 6.41 -14.15 -3.45
CA ILE A 309 7.54 -13.40 -2.88
C ILE A 309 8.13 -14.23 -1.74
N PRO A 310 9.20 -14.98 -1.99
CA PRO A 310 9.94 -15.63 -0.92
C PRO A 310 10.77 -14.58 -0.17
N PHE A 311 10.59 -14.46 1.15
CA PHE A 311 11.35 -13.51 1.95
C PHE A 311 12.79 -13.99 2.14
N ILE A 312 13.63 -13.78 1.13
CA ILE A 312 15.04 -14.16 1.12
C ILE A 312 15.83 -12.86 1.00
N LEU A 313 16.46 -12.42 2.09
CA LEU A 313 17.33 -11.25 2.08
C LEU A 313 18.74 -11.65 1.60
N PRO A 314 19.45 -10.77 0.87
CA PRO A 314 20.87 -10.97 0.62
C PRO A 314 21.65 -10.89 1.94
N ASP A 315 22.64 -11.78 2.11
CA ASP A 315 23.56 -11.87 3.26
C ASP A 315 23.00 -12.47 4.57
N GLU A 316 23.87 -12.71 5.56
CA GLU A 316 23.57 -13.36 6.87
C GLU A 316 22.63 -12.54 7.79
N GLU A 317 21.88 -11.60 7.22
CA GLU A 317 20.87 -10.84 7.95
C GLU A 317 19.71 -11.77 8.34
N SER A 318 19.85 -12.35 9.53
CA SER A 318 18.86 -13.23 10.16
C SER A 318 17.82 -12.45 10.99
N ASP A 319 17.86 -11.12 10.92
CA ASP A 319 17.02 -10.28 11.74
C ASP A 319 15.55 -10.46 11.37
N SER A 320 14.77 -10.80 12.39
CA SER A 320 13.34 -10.96 12.25
C SER A 320 12.66 -9.59 12.26
N VAL A 321 11.64 -9.42 11.44
CA VAL A 321 10.87 -8.16 11.34
C VAL A 321 9.40 -8.42 11.67
N PRO A 322 8.68 -7.44 12.26
CA PRO A 322 7.24 -7.54 12.40
C PRO A 322 6.55 -7.62 11.03
N PHE A 323 5.57 -8.51 10.89
CA PHE A 323 4.83 -8.66 9.64
C PHE A 323 4.04 -7.39 9.29
N SER A 324 3.64 -6.59 10.28
CA SER A 324 3.06 -5.26 10.04
C SER A 324 4.00 -4.31 9.29
N VAL A 325 5.32 -4.44 9.46
CA VAL A 325 6.33 -3.68 8.70
C VAL A 325 6.40 -4.18 7.27
N VAL A 326 6.31 -5.49 7.05
CA VAL A 326 6.25 -6.10 5.71
C VAL A 326 5.00 -5.65 4.96
N THR A 327 3.83 -5.73 5.58
CA THR A 327 2.58 -5.29 4.94
C THR A 327 2.56 -3.79 4.71
N LEU A 328 3.15 -2.99 5.61
CA LEU A 328 3.34 -1.54 5.39
C LEU A 328 4.23 -1.27 4.17
N ALA A 329 5.42 -1.86 4.13
CA ALA A 329 6.34 -1.74 3.01
C ALA A 329 5.67 -2.17 1.70
N LEU A 330 4.99 -3.32 1.69
CA LEU A 330 4.28 -3.81 0.50
C LEU A 330 3.19 -2.84 0.06
N SER A 331 2.39 -2.34 0.99
CA SER A 331 1.31 -1.40 0.68
C SER A 331 1.83 -0.10 0.04
N LEU A 332 3.01 0.38 0.46
CA LEU A 332 3.68 1.55 -0.10
C LEU A 332 4.27 1.26 -1.49
N VAL A 333 4.84 0.08 -1.70
CA VAL A 333 5.29 -0.36 -3.03
C VAL A 333 4.10 -0.43 -3.98
N LEU A 334 3.02 -1.09 -3.56
CA LEU A 334 1.80 -1.21 -4.34
C LEU A 334 1.19 0.16 -4.67
N LEU A 335 1.27 1.11 -3.74
CA LEU A 335 0.81 2.49 -3.96
C LEU A 335 1.53 3.14 -5.15
N THR A 336 2.82 2.87 -5.32
CA THR A 336 3.63 3.35 -6.47
C THR A 336 3.51 2.51 -7.74
N SER A 337 2.80 1.38 -7.67
CA SER A 337 2.61 0.43 -8.77
C SER A 337 1.20 0.55 -9.37
N ARG A 338 0.91 -0.21 -10.43
CA ARG A 338 -0.46 -0.39 -10.94
C ARG A 338 -1.29 -1.44 -10.18
N PHE A 339 -0.67 -2.18 -9.25
CA PHE A 339 -1.32 -3.32 -8.59
C PHE A 339 -2.08 -2.94 -7.32
N THR A 340 -3.20 -3.61 -7.13
CA THR A 340 -3.83 -3.86 -5.84
C THR A 340 -3.69 -5.34 -5.50
N ALA A 341 -3.59 -5.70 -4.23
CA ALA A 341 -3.29 -7.07 -3.84
C ALA A 341 -4.21 -7.65 -2.77
N THR A 342 -4.48 -8.95 -2.88
CA THR A 342 -4.76 -9.80 -1.71
C THR A 342 -3.46 -10.48 -1.30
N VAL A 343 -3.05 -10.34 -0.04
CA VAL A 343 -1.83 -10.97 0.47
C VAL A 343 -2.17 -12.29 1.14
N HIS A 344 -1.64 -13.37 0.61
CA HIS A 344 -1.72 -14.71 1.17
C HIS A 344 -0.47 -14.95 1.99
N PHE A 345 -0.61 -15.02 3.31
CA PHE A 345 0.52 -15.18 4.21
C PHE A 345 0.81 -16.66 4.46
N ASP A 346 1.98 -17.12 4.02
CA ASP A 346 2.47 -18.47 4.29
C ASP A 346 3.67 -18.42 5.23
N ALA A 347 3.39 -18.65 6.50
CA ALA A 347 4.39 -18.85 7.53
C ALA A 347 3.80 -19.65 8.70
N CYS A 348 4.68 -20.19 9.54
CA CYS A 348 4.29 -20.71 10.84
C CYS A 348 3.72 -19.61 11.75
N LEU A 349 2.75 -19.97 12.59
CA LEU A 349 2.15 -19.09 13.61
C LEU A 349 2.26 -19.72 15.01
N GLY A 350 3.29 -20.55 15.23
CA GLY A 350 3.59 -21.14 16.54
C GLY A 350 3.84 -20.06 17.59
N ASP A 351 3.36 -20.28 18.82
CA ASP A 351 3.58 -19.35 19.93
C ASP A 351 5.04 -19.43 20.42
N ARG A 352 5.76 -18.32 20.29
CA ARG A 352 7.14 -18.17 20.78
C ARG A 352 7.27 -17.02 21.79
N SER A 353 6.18 -16.65 22.45
CA SER A 353 6.18 -15.60 23.47
C SER A 353 7.07 -16.01 24.65
N ALA A 354 7.97 -15.12 25.07
CA ALA A 354 8.93 -15.40 26.15
C ALA A 354 8.33 -15.13 27.55
N GLY A 355 7.26 -14.34 27.61
CA GLY A 355 6.58 -13.92 28.83
C GLY A 355 5.21 -14.56 29.02
N GLN A 356 4.19 -13.71 29.18
CA GLN A 356 2.81 -14.14 29.34
C GLN A 356 2.31 -14.78 28.05
N ARG A 357 1.84 -16.05 28.13
CA ARG A 357 1.17 -16.71 27.02
C ARG A 357 -0.12 -15.99 26.68
N PHE A 358 -0.47 -15.96 25.39
CA PHE A 358 -1.74 -15.39 24.95
C PHE A 358 -2.94 -16.12 25.58
N ASP A 359 -4.03 -15.38 25.80
CA ASP A 359 -5.31 -15.96 26.16
C ASP A 359 -5.81 -16.85 25.00
N LYS A 360 -5.70 -18.17 25.19
CA LYS A 360 -6.09 -19.16 24.19
C LYS A 360 -7.58 -19.10 23.87
N ASP A 361 -8.42 -18.78 24.86
CA ASP A 361 -9.87 -18.68 24.66
C ASP A 361 -10.20 -17.46 23.81
N TYR A 362 -9.49 -16.35 24.01
CA TYR A 362 -9.60 -15.18 23.14
C TYR A 362 -9.20 -15.51 21.70
N LEU A 363 -8.02 -16.12 21.49
CA LEU A 363 -7.54 -16.48 20.16
C LEU A 363 -8.45 -17.49 19.45
N GLN A 364 -9.04 -18.42 20.21
CA GLN A 364 -10.01 -19.38 19.68
C GLN A 364 -11.31 -18.69 19.23
N ARG A 365 -11.72 -17.60 19.89
CA ARG A 365 -12.89 -16.81 19.46
C ARG A 365 -12.60 -15.90 18.26
N GLN A 366 -11.38 -15.38 18.16
CA GLN A 366 -10.99 -14.48 17.06
C GLN A 366 -10.89 -15.23 15.72
N TYR A 367 -10.27 -16.42 15.71
CA TYR A 367 -10.17 -17.26 14.51
C TYR A 367 -10.22 -18.74 14.89
N ALA A 368 -9.09 -19.26 15.37
CA ALA A 368 -8.91 -20.59 15.92
C ALA A 368 -7.52 -20.61 16.57
N CYS A 369 -7.39 -21.35 17.67
CA CYS A 369 -6.10 -21.56 18.33
C CYS A 369 -5.87 -23.06 18.47
N ALA A 370 -4.72 -23.52 17.97
CA ALA A 370 -4.32 -24.91 18.07
C ALA A 370 -3.63 -25.19 19.42
N ILE A 371 -3.65 -26.46 19.82
CA ILE A 371 -2.86 -26.92 20.96
C ILE A 371 -1.36 -26.93 20.59
N ASP A 372 -0.49 -26.95 21.60
CA ASP A 372 0.95 -26.89 21.40
C ASP A 372 1.42 -28.09 20.53
N ASN A 373 2.42 -27.83 19.67
CA ASN A 373 2.98 -28.79 18.71
C ASN A 373 1.99 -29.26 17.61
N THR A 374 1.03 -28.42 17.24
CA THR A 374 0.15 -28.72 16.09
C THR A 374 0.77 -28.23 14.78
N GLY A 375 0.90 -29.15 13.83
CA GLY A 375 1.20 -28.83 12.44
C GLY A 375 -0.05 -28.82 11.56
N MET A 376 -0.02 -28.01 10.52
CA MET A 376 -1.00 -27.97 9.44
C MET A 376 -0.32 -28.30 8.11
N THR A 377 -0.93 -29.22 7.38
CA THR A 377 -0.61 -29.56 5.99
C THR A 377 -1.89 -29.58 5.17
N PHE A 378 -1.82 -29.98 3.90
CA PHE A 378 -3.00 -30.16 3.07
C PHE A 378 -3.18 -31.62 2.63
N SER A 379 -4.42 -32.01 2.34
CA SER A 379 -4.77 -33.31 1.78
C SER A 379 -4.28 -33.45 0.34
N THR A 380 -3.56 -34.52 0.02
CA THR A 380 -2.97 -34.77 -1.33
C THR A 380 -3.98 -34.75 -2.47
N ASP A 381 -5.27 -34.97 -2.19
CA ASP A 381 -6.37 -34.88 -3.16
C ASP A 381 -6.44 -33.52 -3.85
N MET A 382 -5.94 -32.45 -3.20
CA MET A 382 -5.81 -31.11 -3.77
C MET A 382 -4.89 -31.09 -5.00
N LEU A 383 -3.85 -31.91 -5.02
CA LEU A 383 -2.93 -32.03 -6.17
C LEU A 383 -3.49 -32.91 -7.29
N ASN A 384 -4.45 -33.80 -6.96
CA ASN A 384 -5.05 -34.75 -7.90
C ASN A 384 -6.23 -34.16 -8.69
N SER A 385 -6.81 -33.06 -8.22
CA SER A 385 -7.74 -32.25 -9.01
C SER A 385 -7.01 -31.59 -10.20
N THR A 386 -6.77 -32.39 -11.23
CA THR A 386 -6.40 -31.93 -12.55
C THR A 386 -7.53 -31.05 -13.08
N CYS A 387 -7.18 -29.85 -13.55
CA CYS A 387 -8.10 -29.01 -14.31
C CYS A 387 -8.58 -29.82 -15.52
N THR A 388 -9.81 -30.31 -15.48
CA THR A 388 -10.61 -30.45 -16.69
C THR A 388 -10.80 -29.02 -17.20
N LEU A 389 -9.92 -28.59 -18.09
CA LEU A 389 -10.08 -27.34 -18.83
C LEU A 389 -11.42 -27.44 -19.57
N LEU A 390 -12.40 -26.64 -19.15
CA LEU A 390 -13.60 -26.32 -19.93
C LEU A 390 -13.32 -25.08 -20.78
#